data_AF-A0A960N3T5-F1
#
_entry.id   AF-A0A960N3T5-F1
#
_cell.length_a   1.000
_cell.length_b   1.000
_cell.length_c   1.000
_cell.angle_alpha   90.00
_cell.angle_beta   90.00
_cell.angle_gamma   90.00
#
_symmetry.space_group_name_H-M   'P 1'
#
loop_
_entity.id
_entity.type
_entity.pdbx_description
1 polymer ?
#
loop_
_entity_poly.entity_id
_entity_poly.type
_entity_poly.pdbx_seq_one_letter_code
_entity_poly.pdbx_strand_id
1 'polypeptide(L)' 'ALFDGRFAASAKDVRAVAKPALRHRVILNFEGEAESVDVDGLIGELIDAVPTPSQAAA' A
#
# COMPACT_ATOMS: atom_id res chain seq x y z
N ALA A 1 -13.90 -7.49 1.17
CA ALA A 1 -15.10 -6.98 1.88
C ALA A 1 -16.40 -7.47 1.25
N LEU A 2 -16.87 -6.86 0.16
CA LEU A 2 -18.17 -7.23 -0.44
C LEU A 2 -18.19 -8.69 -0.95
N PHE A 3 -17.12 -9.12 -1.63
CA PHE A 3 -16.95 -10.52 -2.04
C PHE A 3 -16.90 -11.51 -0.86
N ASP A 4 -16.62 -11.03 0.36
CA ASP A 4 -16.63 -11.83 1.60
C ASP A 4 -17.94 -11.68 2.39
N GLY A 5 -18.99 -11.08 1.81
CA GLY A 5 -20.27 -10.82 2.48
C GLY A 5 -20.25 -9.74 3.57
N ARG A 6 -19.15 -8.99 3.69
CA ARG A 6 -19.03 -7.89 4.67
C ARG A 6 -19.41 -6.56 4.02
N PHE A 7 -20.31 -5.83 4.66
CA PHE A 7 -20.80 -4.52 4.19
C PHE A 7 -19.95 -3.33 4.63
N ALA A 8 -18.98 -3.56 5.51
CA ALA A 8 -17.99 -2.56 5.92
C ALA A 8 -16.60 -2.99 5.48
N ALA A 9 -15.88 -2.08 4.81
CA ALA A 9 -14.47 -2.27 4.49
C ALA A 9 -13.62 -2.08 5.77
N SER A 10 -12.58 -2.91 5.89
CA SER A 10 -11.60 -2.84 6.96
C SER A 10 -10.24 -2.38 6.42
N ALA A 11 -9.32 -1.99 7.31
CA ALA A 11 -7.94 -1.68 6.92
C ALA A 11 -7.25 -2.87 6.22
N LYS A 12 -7.62 -4.12 6.56
CA LYS A 12 -7.12 -5.31 5.87
C LYS A 12 -7.52 -5.36 4.40
N ASP A 13 -8.76 -4.94 4.09
CA ASP A 13 -9.24 -4.90 2.71
C ASP A 13 -8.45 -3.90 1.87
N VAL A 14 -8.15 -2.73 2.45
CA VAL A 14 -7.33 -1.70 1.80
C VAL A 14 -5.91 -2.21 1.55
N ARG A 15 -5.27 -2.81 2.58
CA ARG A 15 -3.92 -3.38 2.45
C ARG A 15 -3.85 -4.47 1.37
N ALA A 16 -4.88 -5.31 1.26
CA ALA A 16 -4.92 -6.39 0.27
C ALA A 16 -4.89 -5.89 -1.19
N VAL A 17 -5.41 -4.69 -1.46
CA VAL A 17 -5.47 -4.12 -2.82
C VAL A 17 -4.48 -2.98 -3.04
N ALA A 18 -3.70 -2.59 -2.03
CA ALA A 18 -2.83 -1.42 -2.09
C ALA A 18 -1.73 -1.54 -3.17
N LYS A 19 -1.04 -2.68 -3.27
CA LYS A 19 -0.04 -2.92 -4.32
C LYS A 19 -0.59 -2.74 -5.74
N PRO A 20 -1.60 -3.50 -6.19
CA PRO A 20 -2.13 -3.34 -7.55
C PRO A 20 -2.80 -1.99 -7.79
N ALA A 21 -3.30 -1.30 -6.75
CA ALA A 21 -3.87 0.03 -6.88
C ALA A 21 -2.81 1.14 -7.09
N LEU A 22 -1.59 0.94 -6.58
CA LEU A 22 -0.53 1.97 -6.55
C LEU A 22 0.63 1.72 -7.52
N ARG A 23 0.88 0.47 -7.94
CA ARG A 23 2.05 0.07 -8.77
C ARG A 23 2.35 0.99 -9.95
N HIS A 24 1.32 1.41 -10.68
CA HIS A 24 1.46 2.26 -11.86
C HIS A 24 1.13 3.73 -11.60
N ARG A 25 1.08 4.14 -10.32
CA ARG A 25 0.77 5.50 -9.86
C ARG A 25 1.92 6.15 -9.08
N VAL A 26 3.03 5.44 -8.93
CA VAL A 26 4.25 5.95 -8.31
C VAL A 26 5.20 6.38 -9.40
N ILE A 27 5.68 7.62 -9.30
CA ILE A 27 6.69 8.20 -10.19
C ILE A 27 7.94 8.38 -9.33
N LEU A 28 9.06 7.79 -9.76
CA LEU A 28 10.34 7.94 -9.08
C LEU A 28 10.93 9.32 -9.41
N ASN A 29 11.75 9.84 -8.50
CA ASN A 29 12.59 10.98 -8.80
C ASN A 29 13.85 10.51 -9.57
N PHE A 30 14.67 11.45 -10.02
CA PHE A 30 15.88 11.15 -10.79
C PHE A 30 16.81 10.14 -10.11
N GLU A 31 17.02 10.29 -8.80
CA GLU A 31 17.87 9.37 -8.02
C GLU A 31 17.27 7.95 -8.00
N GLY A 32 15.97 7.82 -7.74
CA GLY A 32 15.30 6.53 -7.69
C GLY A 32 15.28 5.81 -9.05
N GLU A 33 15.19 6.56 -10.15
CA GLU A 33 15.37 5.99 -11.49
C GLU A 33 16.81 5.54 -11.73
N ALA A 34 17.80 6.36 -11.32
CA ALA A 34 19.22 6.04 -11.47
C ALA A 34 19.63 4.78 -10.68
N GLU A 35 19.07 4.60 -9.48
CA GLU A 35 19.28 3.42 -8.64
C GLU A 35 18.43 2.21 -9.06
N SER A 36 17.55 2.34 -10.07
CA SER A 36 16.61 1.30 -10.50
C SER A 36 15.76 0.76 -9.34
N VAL A 37 15.23 1.66 -8.51
CA VAL A 37 14.41 1.31 -7.34
C VAL A 37 13.21 0.46 -7.76
N ASP A 38 13.05 -0.69 -7.10
CA ASP A 38 11.87 -1.53 -7.29
C ASP A 38 10.63 -0.89 -6.65
N VAL A 39 9.73 -0.39 -7.51
CA VAL A 39 8.48 0.24 -7.10
C VAL A 39 7.58 -0.73 -6.30
N ASP A 40 7.58 -2.02 -6.63
CA ASP A 40 6.74 -3.00 -5.93
C ASP A 40 7.23 -3.29 -4.51
N GLY A 41 8.55 -3.40 -4.34
CA GLY A 41 9.21 -3.46 -3.05
C GLY A 41 8.95 -2.21 -2.22
N LEU A 42 9.17 -1.02 -2.80
CA LEU A 42 8.95 0.27 -2.15
C LEU A 42 7.51 0.42 -1.64
N ILE A 43 6.51 0.08 -2.44
CA ILE A 43 5.11 0.13 -2.02
C ILE A 43 4.87 -0.82 -0.83
N GLY A 44 5.48 -2.01 -0.84
CA GLY A 44 5.40 -2.96 0.27
C GLY A 44 5.95 -2.37 1.58
N GLU A 45 7.16 -1.83 1.54
CA GLU A 45 7.80 -1.19 2.70
C GLU A 45 6.97 -0.04 3.25
N LEU A 46 6.43 0.81 2.38
CA LEU A 46 5.57 1.93 2.78
C LEU A 46 4.26 1.46 3.45
N ILE A 47 3.63 0.41 2.92
CA ILE A 47 2.43 -0.17 3.53
C ILE A 47 2.74 -0.67 4.94
N ASP A 48 3.87 -1.34 5.14
CA ASP A 48 4.25 -1.90 6.44
C ASP A 48 4.67 -0.83 7.44
N ALA A 49 5.33 0.24 6.98
CA ALA A 49 5.76 1.35 7.82
C ALA A 49 4.60 2.24 8.35
N VAL A 50 3.48 2.29 7.63
CA VAL A 50 2.33 3.13 8.01
C VAL A 50 1.38 2.36 8.93
N PRO A 51 1.17 2.78 10.20
CA PRO A 51 0.22 2.12 11.09
C PRO A 51 -1.22 2.32 10.60
N THR A 52 -2.06 1.30 10.81
CA THR A 52 -3.50 1.45 10.57
C THR A 52 -4.13 2.42 11.58
N PRO A 53 -5.30 3.02 11.28
CA PRO A 53 -5.98 3.90 12.24
C PRO A 53 -6.24 3.24 13.61
N SER A 54 -6.49 1.93 13.62
CA SER A 54 -6.66 1.17 14.86
C SER A 54 -5.35 0.98 15.64
N GLN A 55 -4.20 0.96 14.96
CA GLN A 55 -2.88 0.85 15.60
C GLN A 55 -2.37 2.21 16.07
N ALA A 56 -2.70 3.30 15.37
CA ALA A 56 -2.27 4.64 15.74
C ALA A 56 -3.03 5.23 16.95
N ALA A 57 -4.21 4.69 17.25
CA ALA A 57 -5.06 5.12 18.38
C ALA A 57 -4.80 4.32 19.68
N ALA A 58 -3.91 3.32 19.64
CA ALA A 58 -3.50 2.52 20.78
C ALA A 58 -2.17 3.04 21.36
#